data_AF-A0A3A4XRD7-F1
#
_entry.id   AF-A0A3A4XRD7-F1
#
_cell.length_a   1.000
_cell.length_b   1.000
_cell.length_c   1.000
_cell.angle_alpha   90.00
_cell.angle_beta   90.00
_cell.angle_gamma   90.00
#
_symmetry.space_group_name_H-M   'P 1'
#
loop_
_entity.id
_entity.type
_entity.pdbx_description
1 polymer ?
#
loop_
_entity_poly.entity_id
_entity_poly.type
_entity_poly.pdbx_seq_one_letter_code
_entity_poly.pdbx_strand_id
1 'polypeptide(L)'
;SSCWMRVGQLWAGNGWGSMYIPRIGQEVIVDFLEGDPDQPIVTGSVYRGSNMPPYPLPDEMTKSTIKSNSSKGGGGFNEIRFEDKKGSEQIFIHGEKDLDLRVKNDHKEYVGNERHLTVEKDQFANLKKSNHLMVTEDYFEKVDGDVNLTVGGDRTAKLTGNEHLTVGRDLCIKTGTDSNIKSGGAHNHETGMNYSVKSGMDIHQKAGMNIGMEGGMAIHIKGGMNVVVEAGLQLSLKAGASFIDIGPAGVSISGAPLVMINSGGAAGAGGGCSPAAPAPPDPPDPPKEAKLPAEAKAGKSDEAPAGRQHKKEPGKSSAGALENPQAQAMTEAAKNGTPFCDT
;
A
#
# COMPACT_ATOMS: atom_id res chain seq x y z
N SER A 1 -2.16 3.98 -58.19
CA SER A 1 -1.75 2.84 -57.35
C SER A 1 -0.24 2.79 -57.37
N SER A 2 0.44 2.99 -56.25
CA SER A 2 1.90 2.87 -56.13
C SER A 2 2.27 1.43 -55.76
N CYS A 3 3.44 0.95 -56.18
CA CYS A 3 3.96 -0.36 -55.77
C CYS A 3 4.24 -0.38 -54.26
N TRP A 4 4.16 -1.57 -53.65
CA TRP A 4 4.58 -1.79 -52.27
C TRP A 4 6.11 -1.93 -52.23
N MET A 5 6.78 -1.08 -51.45
CA MET A 5 8.23 -1.17 -51.24
C MET A 5 8.55 -1.82 -49.90
N ARG A 6 9.62 -2.60 -49.85
CA ARG A 6 10.12 -3.19 -48.59
C ARG A 6 10.89 -2.15 -47.79
N VAL A 7 10.84 -2.25 -46.47
CA VAL A 7 11.57 -1.39 -45.54
C VAL A 7 12.47 -2.25 -44.67
N GLY A 8 13.78 -1.98 -44.71
CA GLY A 8 14.77 -2.56 -43.82
C GLY A 8 14.44 -2.23 -42.37
N GLN A 9 14.47 -3.25 -41.52
CA GLN A 9 14.25 -3.14 -40.08
C GLN A 9 15.54 -3.50 -39.36
N LEU A 10 15.70 -3.02 -38.12
CA LEU A 10 16.87 -3.33 -37.29
C LEU A 10 17.01 -4.85 -37.05
N TRP A 11 15.87 -5.54 -36.90
CA TRP A 11 15.77 -7.00 -36.85
C TRP A 11 14.44 -7.47 -37.44
N ALA A 12 14.43 -8.42 -38.38
CA ALA A 12 13.22 -8.94 -39.01
C ALA A 12 13.17 -10.48 -39.03
N GLY A 13 12.45 -11.08 -38.09
CA GLY A 13 12.16 -12.51 -38.02
C GLY A 13 10.72 -12.84 -38.44
N ASN A 14 10.39 -14.13 -38.56
CA ASN A 14 9.05 -14.60 -38.90
C ASN A 14 8.07 -14.38 -37.73
N GLY A 15 7.53 -13.16 -37.62
CA GLY A 15 6.58 -12.78 -36.56
C GLY A 15 7.20 -12.09 -35.34
N TRP A 16 8.47 -11.72 -35.40
CA TRP A 16 9.19 -11.11 -34.27
C TRP A 16 10.33 -10.23 -34.79
N GLY A 17 10.78 -9.24 -34.02
CA GLY A 17 11.79 -8.26 -34.43
C GLY A 17 11.34 -6.81 -34.21
N SER A 18 12.04 -5.86 -34.82
CA SER A 18 11.68 -4.45 -34.79
C SER A 18 10.75 -4.07 -35.95
N MET A 19 9.85 -3.11 -35.75
CA MET A 19 9.03 -2.57 -36.83
C MET A 19 8.86 -1.05 -36.70
N TYR A 20 9.50 -0.32 -37.61
CA TYR A 20 9.35 1.12 -37.78
C TYR A 20 8.92 1.39 -39.22
N ILE A 21 7.68 1.84 -39.39
CA ILE A 21 7.13 2.16 -40.71
C ILE A 21 7.27 3.67 -40.93
N PRO A 22 7.98 4.12 -42.00
CA PRO A 22 8.06 5.52 -42.35
C PRO A 22 6.65 6.13 -42.51
N ARG A 23 6.44 7.30 -41.92
CA ARG A 23 5.19 8.05 -41.96
C ARG A 23 5.28 9.17 -43.00
N ILE A 24 4.12 9.63 -43.48
CA ILE A 24 4.02 10.74 -44.44
C ILE A 24 4.87 11.93 -43.97
N GLY A 25 5.73 12.43 -44.85
CA GLY A 25 6.64 13.55 -44.60
C GLY A 25 8.06 13.15 -44.19
N GLN A 26 8.31 11.90 -43.79
CA GLN A 26 9.65 11.39 -43.50
C GLN A 26 10.44 11.09 -44.78
N GLU A 27 11.75 11.34 -44.73
CA GLU A 27 12.66 11.06 -45.84
C GLU A 27 13.34 9.69 -45.63
N VAL A 28 13.41 8.93 -46.71
CA VAL A 28 13.94 7.57 -46.71
C VAL A 28 15.06 7.43 -47.74
N ILE A 29 16.04 6.60 -47.42
CA ILE A 29 17.07 6.18 -48.38
C ILE A 29 16.52 4.95 -49.11
N VAL A 30 16.45 5.01 -50.43
CA VAL A 30 16.05 3.90 -51.30
C VAL A 30 17.28 3.36 -52.00
N ASP A 31 17.46 2.05 -51.91
CA ASP A 31 18.43 1.28 -52.68
C ASP A 31 17.68 0.29 -53.59
N PHE A 32 18.38 -0.32 -54.54
CA PHE A 32 17.80 -1.22 -55.52
C PHE A 32 18.52 -2.57 -55.45
N LEU A 33 17.76 -3.66 -55.30
CA LEU A 33 18.36 -4.98 -55.20
C LEU A 33 19.10 -5.34 -56.48
N GLU A 34 20.39 -5.64 -56.36
CA GLU A 34 21.26 -5.93 -57.51
C GLU A 34 21.30 -4.80 -58.56
N GLY A 35 20.90 -3.58 -58.16
CA GLY A 35 20.80 -2.41 -59.04
C GLY A 35 19.56 -2.38 -59.93
N ASP A 36 18.60 -3.31 -59.75
CA ASP A 36 17.34 -3.37 -60.51
C ASP A 36 16.35 -2.28 -60.07
N PRO A 37 16.07 -1.25 -60.89
CA PRO A 37 15.15 -0.17 -60.55
C PRO A 37 13.72 -0.65 -60.24
N ASP A 38 13.33 -1.83 -60.73
CA ASP A 38 12.02 -2.42 -60.48
C ASP A 38 11.93 -3.12 -59.10
N GLN A 39 13.04 -3.20 -58.36
CA GLN A 39 13.13 -3.80 -57.02
C GLN A 39 13.67 -2.84 -55.95
N PRO A 40 12.98 -1.73 -55.67
CA PRO A 40 13.38 -0.78 -54.64
C PRO A 40 13.21 -1.35 -53.22
N ILE A 41 14.14 -0.99 -52.34
CA ILE A 41 14.12 -1.26 -50.91
C ILE A 41 14.53 -0.02 -50.13
N VAL A 42 13.76 0.32 -49.10
CA VAL A 42 14.16 1.37 -48.16
C VAL A 42 15.18 0.81 -47.18
N THR A 43 16.37 1.40 -47.11
CA THR A 43 17.48 0.94 -46.25
C THR A 43 17.63 1.77 -44.98
N GLY A 44 17.03 2.96 -44.92
CA GLY A 44 17.06 3.82 -43.75
C GLY A 44 16.26 5.10 -43.93
N SER A 45 16.37 5.99 -42.95
CA SER A 45 15.74 7.33 -42.95
C SER A 45 16.73 8.38 -42.49
N VAL A 46 16.61 9.59 -43.02
CA VAL A 46 17.49 10.72 -42.68
C VAL A 46 16.70 11.92 -42.18
N TYR A 47 17.33 12.67 -41.27
CA TYR A 47 16.86 14.00 -40.89
C TYR A 47 17.20 15.00 -42.01
N ARG A 48 16.33 15.99 -42.20
CA ARG A 48 16.50 17.08 -43.17
C ARG A 48 16.03 18.39 -42.53
N GLY A 49 16.27 19.54 -43.14
CA GLY A 49 15.94 20.84 -42.52
C GLY A 49 14.51 20.99 -41.97
N SER A 50 13.50 20.31 -42.54
CA SER A 50 12.13 20.31 -42.01
C SER A 50 11.81 19.18 -41.01
N ASN A 51 12.68 18.16 -40.92
CA ASN A 51 12.60 17.04 -39.97
C ASN A 51 13.93 16.99 -39.22
N MET A 52 14.06 17.80 -38.18
CA MET A 52 15.27 17.86 -37.36
C MET A 52 15.36 16.65 -36.42
N PRO A 53 16.58 16.29 -35.95
CA PRO A 53 16.74 15.29 -34.90
C PRO A 53 15.95 15.65 -33.62
N PRO A 54 15.60 14.67 -32.76
CA PRO A 54 14.81 14.90 -31.55
C PRO A 54 15.49 15.80 -30.52
N TYR A 55 16.82 15.92 -30.62
CA TYR A 55 17.65 16.76 -29.77
C TYR A 55 18.56 17.64 -30.63
N PRO A 56 18.80 18.91 -30.24
CA PRO A 56 19.68 19.81 -30.99
C PRO A 56 21.13 19.30 -31.00
N LEU A 57 21.74 19.30 -32.18
CA LEU A 57 23.14 18.93 -32.36
C LEU A 57 23.96 20.18 -32.75
N PRO A 58 25.21 20.32 -32.26
CA PRO A 58 25.98 19.34 -31.48
C PRO A 58 25.75 19.36 -29.96
N ASP A 59 24.91 20.26 -29.44
CA ASP A 59 24.77 20.52 -28.00
C ASP A 59 24.41 19.27 -27.17
N GLU A 60 23.62 18.36 -27.74
CA GLU A 60 23.13 17.14 -27.09
C GLU A 60 23.73 15.86 -27.69
N MET A 61 24.99 15.94 -28.15
CA MET A 61 25.67 14.82 -28.83
C MET A 61 25.86 13.54 -27.99
N THR A 62 25.68 13.61 -26.67
CA THR A 62 25.77 12.48 -25.75
C THR A 62 24.44 11.76 -25.52
N LYS A 63 23.35 12.23 -26.17
CA LYS A 63 22.03 11.59 -26.08
C LYS A 63 21.80 10.60 -27.21
N SER A 64 21.33 9.42 -26.84
CA SER A 64 20.80 8.40 -27.76
C SER A 64 19.34 8.13 -27.41
N THR A 65 18.44 8.02 -28.40
CA THR A 65 17.01 7.85 -28.13
C THR A 65 16.28 7.03 -29.17
N ILE A 66 15.26 6.31 -28.72
CA ILE A 66 14.16 5.80 -29.55
C ILE A 66 12.92 6.61 -29.15
N LYS A 67 12.59 7.62 -29.95
CA LYS A 67 11.45 8.52 -29.72
C LYS A 67 10.40 8.35 -30.81
N SER A 68 9.17 8.08 -30.40
CA SER A 68 8.01 8.00 -31.29
C SER A 68 7.24 9.33 -31.30
N ASN A 69 6.28 9.47 -32.20
CA ASN A 69 5.32 10.58 -32.17
C ASN A 69 3.92 9.96 -32.15
N SER A 70 3.01 10.50 -31.35
CA SER A 70 1.60 10.11 -31.37
C SER A 70 1.02 10.37 -32.77
N SER A 71 0.41 9.34 -33.36
CA SER A 71 -0.07 9.40 -34.75
C SER A 71 -1.16 10.47 -34.94
N LYS A 72 -1.39 10.91 -36.18
CA LYS A 72 -2.43 11.90 -36.55
C LYS A 72 -2.31 13.27 -35.86
N GLY A 73 -1.09 13.69 -35.53
CA GLY A 73 -0.84 14.99 -34.90
C GLY A 73 -1.15 15.02 -33.40
N GLY A 74 -1.11 13.86 -32.73
CA GLY A 74 -1.53 13.69 -31.33
C GLY A 74 -0.67 14.38 -30.27
N GLY A 75 0.28 15.26 -30.63
CA GLY A 75 1.05 16.12 -29.73
C GLY A 75 2.03 15.44 -28.76
N GLY A 76 1.84 14.13 -28.49
CA GLY A 76 2.59 13.36 -27.51
C GLY A 76 3.64 12.39 -28.07
N PHE A 77 4.33 11.66 -27.20
CA PHE A 77 5.39 10.73 -27.59
C PHE A 77 5.63 9.62 -26.57
N ASN A 78 6.12 8.46 -27.03
CA ASN A 78 6.82 7.50 -26.16
C ASN A 78 8.33 7.61 -26.41
N GLU A 79 9.13 7.42 -25.37
CA GLU A 79 10.59 7.56 -25.46
C GLU A 79 11.33 6.59 -24.54
N ILE A 80 12.38 5.98 -25.07
CA ILE A 80 13.48 5.40 -24.30
C ILE A 80 14.74 6.18 -24.68
N ARG A 81 15.33 6.89 -23.71
CA ARG A 81 16.50 7.75 -23.92
C ARG A 81 17.62 7.39 -22.96
N PHE A 82 18.83 7.45 -23.47
CA PHE A 82 20.09 7.34 -22.75
C PHE A 82 20.82 8.68 -22.84
N GLU A 83 21.29 9.17 -21.70
CA GLU A 83 22.24 10.29 -21.58
C GLU A 83 23.53 9.74 -21.00
N ASP A 84 24.63 9.91 -21.72
CA ASP A 84 25.97 9.41 -21.35
C ASP A 84 26.94 10.54 -20.97
N LYS A 85 26.43 11.77 -20.77
CA LYS A 85 27.24 12.88 -20.25
C LYS A 85 27.69 12.57 -18.82
N LYS A 86 29.01 12.56 -18.63
CA LYS A 86 29.67 12.30 -17.35
C LYS A 86 29.06 13.12 -16.20
N GLY A 87 28.59 12.45 -15.15
CA GLY A 87 27.98 13.06 -13.97
C GLY A 87 26.52 13.50 -14.15
N SER A 88 25.88 13.15 -15.26
CA SER A 88 24.48 13.41 -15.57
C SER A 88 23.82 12.23 -16.30
N GLU A 89 24.39 11.03 -16.11
CA GLU A 89 23.97 9.82 -16.79
C GLU A 89 22.53 9.46 -16.44
N GLN A 90 21.72 9.12 -17.45
CA GLN A 90 20.30 8.86 -17.23
C GLN A 90 19.74 7.87 -18.24
N ILE A 91 18.91 6.96 -17.75
CA ILE A 91 17.92 6.25 -18.56
C ILE A 91 16.56 6.90 -18.30
N PHE A 92 15.89 7.36 -19.35
CA PHE A 92 14.55 7.93 -19.29
C PHE A 92 13.59 7.04 -20.07
N ILE A 93 12.52 6.60 -19.40
CA ILE A 93 11.43 5.82 -19.98
C ILE A 93 10.16 6.64 -19.82
N HIS A 94 9.49 6.92 -20.93
CA HIS A 94 8.24 7.66 -20.95
C HIS A 94 7.20 6.96 -21.82
N GLY A 95 6.05 6.68 -21.23
CA GLY A 95 4.83 6.30 -21.93
C GLY A 95 3.88 7.50 -22.00
N GLU A 96 3.38 7.81 -23.19
CA GLU A 96 2.44 8.92 -23.42
C GLU A 96 1.12 8.73 -22.64
N LYS A 97 0.71 7.47 -22.45
CA LYS A 97 -0.57 7.12 -21.83
C LYS A 97 -0.42 6.01 -20.81
N ASP A 98 -0.06 4.83 -21.29
CA ASP A 98 0.02 3.61 -20.48
C ASP A 98 1.43 3.02 -20.58
N LEU A 99 2.03 2.64 -19.46
CA LEU A 99 3.25 1.83 -19.39
C LEU A 99 2.92 0.50 -18.72
N ASP A 100 2.85 -0.56 -19.52
CA ASP A 100 2.66 -1.92 -19.02
C ASP A 100 4.01 -2.60 -18.79
N LEU A 101 4.32 -2.94 -17.53
CA LEU A 101 5.46 -3.77 -17.18
C LEU A 101 4.98 -5.15 -16.74
N ARG A 102 5.38 -6.20 -17.48
CA ARG A 102 5.05 -7.59 -17.16
C ARG A 102 6.31 -8.44 -17.00
N VAL A 103 6.52 -8.96 -15.80
CA VAL A 103 7.63 -9.86 -15.49
C VAL A 103 7.06 -11.23 -15.09
N LYS A 104 7.42 -12.29 -15.83
CA LYS A 104 6.86 -13.65 -15.63
C LYS A 104 7.52 -14.43 -14.49
N ASN A 105 8.73 -14.05 -14.09
CA ASN A 105 9.48 -14.71 -13.03
C ASN A 105 9.76 -13.72 -11.90
N ASP A 106 10.95 -13.10 -11.89
CA ASP A 106 11.40 -12.22 -10.81
C ASP A 106 11.62 -10.80 -11.31
N HIS A 107 11.04 -9.81 -10.62
CA HIS A 107 11.46 -8.42 -10.69
C HIS A 107 12.33 -8.13 -9.47
N LYS A 108 13.58 -7.72 -9.69
CA LYS A 108 14.51 -7.31 -8.64
C LYS A 108 14.90 -5.87 -8.89
N GLU A 109 14.76 -5.04 -7.88
CA GLU A 109 15.12 -3.62 -7.91
C GLU A 109 16.15 -3.38 -6.81
N TYR A 110 17.24 -2.68 -7.16
CA TYR A 110 18.21 -2.17 -6.22
C TYR A 110 18.38 -0.68 -6.49
N VAL A 111 18.12 0.13 -5.47
CA VAL A 111 18.28 1.58 -5.53
C VAL A 111 19.40 1.95 -4.58
N GLY A 112 20.53 2.43 -5.11
CA GLY A 112 21.71 2.75 -4.33
C GLY A 112 21.62 4.06 -3.53
N ASN A 113 20.61 4.88 -3.80
CA ASN A 113 20.35 6.13 -3.10
C ASN A 113 18.86 6.21 -2.71
N GLU A 114 18.06 7.03 -3.40
CA GLU A 114 16.67 7.31 -3.03
C GLU A 114 15.66 6.76 -4.04
N ARG A 115 14.52 6.29 -3.54
CA ARG A 115 13.34 5.92 -4.34
C ARG A 115 12.18 6.86 -3.99
N HIS A 116 11.77 7.68 -4.94
CA HIS A 116 10.58 8.53 -4.83
C HIS A 116 9.41 7.90 -5.61
N LEU A 117 8.25 7.75 -4.96
CA LEU A 117 7.02 7.26 -5.59
C LEU A 117 5.90 8.28 -5.36
N THR A 118 5.35 8.81 -6.44
CA THR A 118 4.16 9.67 -6.40
C THR A 118 3.05 9.00 -7.21
N VAL A 119 1.87 8.86 -6.60
CA VAL A 119 0.66 8.32 -7.24
C VAL A 119 -0.45 9.34 -7.03
N GLU A 120 -0.92 9.98 -8.10
CA GLU A 120 -1.91 11.07 -8.00
C GLU A 120 -3.36 10.59 -7.76
N LYS A 121 -3.60 9.30 -8.00
CA LYS A 121 -4.91 8.67 -7.82
C LYS A 121 -4.76 7.48 -6.87
N ASP A 122 -5.30 6.33 -7.24
CA ASP A 122 -5.35 5.15 -6.39
C ASP A 122 -4.07 4.31 -6.52
N GLN A 123 -3.55 3.85 -5.38
CA GLN A 123 -2.58 2.76 -5.32
C GLN A 123 -3.27 1.50 -4.79
N PHE A 124 -3.17 0.40 -5.55
CA PHE A 124 -3.71 -0.90 -5.16
C PHE A 124 -2.59 -1.94 -5.09
N ALA A 125 -2.55 -2.71 -4.00
CA ALA A 125 -1.62 -3.82 -3.82
C ALA A 125 -2.38 -5.07 -3.34
N ASN A 126 -2.26 -6.17 -4.08
CA ASN A 126 -2.80 -7.47 -3.69
C ASN A 126 -1.65 -8.47 -3.51
N LEU A 127 -1.21 -8.64 -2.28
CA LEU A 127 -0.14 -9.58 -1.92
C LEU A 127 -0.77 -10.93 -1.54
N LYS A 128 -0.54 -11.95 -2.36
CA LYS A 128 -1.11 -13.30 -2.13
C LYS A 128 -0.40 -14.11 -1.04
N LYS A 129 0.75 -13.63 -0.58
CA LYS A 129 1.61 -14.28 0.43
C LYS A 129 2.06 -13.20 1.42
N SER A 130 3.27 -13.32 1.95
CA SER A 130 3.81 -12.43 2.98
C SER A 130 4.22 -11.07 2.43
N ASN A 131 4.07 -10.04 3.27
CA ASN A 131 4.74 -8.75 3.15
C ASN A 131 5.74 -8.61 4.29
N HIS A 132 7.00 -8.33 3.99
CA HIS A 132 8.03 -8.07 5.00
C HIS A 132 8.54 -6.64 4.81
N LEU A 133 8.33 -5.80 5.82
CA LEU A 133 8.82 -4.42 5.86
C LEU A 133 9.81 -4.29 7.02
N MET A 134 11.02 -3.84 6.71
CA MET A 134 12.03 -3.47 7.70
C MET A 134 12.44 -2.02 7.44
N VAL A 135 12.24 -1.17 8.46
CA VAL A 135 12.66 0.22 8.47
C VAL A 135 13.65 0.36 9.62
N THR A 136 14.88 0.76 9.34
CA THR A 136 15.96 0.82 10.32
C THR A 136 15.96 2.10 11.14
N GLU A 137 15.36 3.15 10.59
CA GLU A 137 15.22 4.46 11.21
C GLU A 137 13.72 4.73 11.44
N ASP A 138 13.22 5.87 10.96
CA ASP A 138 11.87 6.32 11.26
C ASP A 138 10.84 5.84 10.23
N TYR A 139 9.63 5.53 10.71
CA TYR A 139 8.45 5.29 9.90
C TYR A 139 7.40 6.35 10.21
N PHE A 140 7.04 7.14 9.19
CA PHE A 140 6.00 8.15 9.29
C PHE A 140 4.86 7.82 8.32
N GLU A 141 3.65 7.73 8.87
CA GLU A 141 2.42 7.53 8.10
C GLU A 141 1.40 8.59 8.49
N LYS A 142 0.86 9.28 7.48
CA LYS A 142 -0.25 10.21 7.65
C LYS A 142 -1.39 9.78 6.74
N VAL A 143 -2.57 9.61 7.32
CA VAL A 143 -3.80 9.33 6.59
C VAL A 143 -4.80 10.42 6.94
N ASP A 144 -5.21 11.21 5.94
CA ASP A 144 -6.18 12.30 6.12
C ASP A 144 -7.64 11.78 6.15
N GLY A 145 -7.88 10.58 5.61
CA GLY A 145 -9.15 9.86 5.70
C GLY A 145 -9.13 8.79 6.79
N ASP A 146 -9.94 7.75 6.60
CA ASP A 146 -10.09 6.67 7.58
C ASP A 146 -9.07 5.53 7.38
N VAL A 147 -8.64 4.91 8.47
CA VAL A 147 -7.87 3.66 8.48
C VAL A 147 -8.76 2.52 8.95
N ASN A 148 -9.09 1.60 8.04
CA ASN A 148 -9.79 0.36 8.35
C ASN A 148 -8.79 -0.82 8.33
N LEU A 149 -8.59 -1.47 9.48
CA LEU A 149 -7.68 -2.62 9.61
C LEU A 149 -8.42 -3.85 10.13
N THR A 150 -8.45 -4.89 9.30
CA THR A 150 -8.95 -6.22 9.68
C THR A 150 -7.81 -7.22 9.68
N VAL A 151 -7.56 -7.85 10.82
CA VAL A 151 -6.57 -8.92 10.98
C VAL A 151 -7.30 -10.23 11.24
N GLY A 152 -7.17 -11.20 10.34
CA GLY A 152 -7.85 -12.49 10.47
C GLY A 152 -7.19 -13.45 11.48
N GLY A 153 -5.94 -13.20 11.84
CA GLY A 153 -5.22 -13.88 12.92
C GLY A 153 -4.90 -12.91 14.06
N ASP A 154 -3.71 -13.02 14.64
CA ASP A 154 -3.29 -12.20 15.77
C ASP A 154 -2.56 -10.92 15.34
N ARG A 155 -2.78 -9.83 16.08
CA ARG A 155 -1.92 -8.63 16.05
C ARG A 155 -1.05 -8.61 17.30
N THR A 156 0.26 -8.76 17.12
CA THR A 156 1.26 -8.62 18.19
C THR A 156 2.10 -7.38 17.96
N ALA A 157 2.21 -6.53 18.97
CA ALA A 157 3.04 -5.32 18.95
C ALA A 157 3.97 -5.30 20.16
N LYS A 158 5.22 -4.91 19.95
CA LYS A 158 6.20 -4.66 21.01
C LYS A 158 6.83 -3.30 20.77
N LEU A 159 6.59 -2.38 21.69
CA LEU A 159 7.21 -1.07 21.72
C LEU A 159 8.22 -1.05 22.88
N THR A 160 9.45 -0.62 22.60
CA THR A 160 10.49 -0.44 23.63
C THR A 160 10.45 0.95 24.26
N GLY A 161 9.93 1.93 23.53
CA GLY A 161 9.63 3.27 24.02
C GLY A 161 8.17 3.42 24.48
N ASN A 162 7.64 4.64 24.33
CA ASN A 162 6.29 4.99 24.74
C ASN A 162 5.26 4.78 23.63
N GLU A 163 4.03 4.51 24.01
CA GLU A 163 2.85 4.60 23.14
C GLU A 163 1.96 5.74 23.63
N HIS A 164 1.67 6.71 22.76
CA HIS A 164 0.74 7.81 23.04
C HIS A 164 -0.46 7.70 22.10
N LEU A 165 -1.66 7.59 22.68
CA LEU A 165 -2.92 7.52 21.94
C LEU A 165 -3.80 8.71 22.30
N THR A 166 -4.18 9.50 21.31
CA THR A 166 -5.18 10.57 21.46
C THR A 166 -6.35 10.26 20.52
N VAL A 167 -7.55 10.18 21.07
CA VAL A 167 -8.78 9.96 20.32
C VAL A 167 -9.67 11.18 20.51
N GLY A 168 -9.98 11.88 19.41
CA GLY A 168 -10.72 13.15 19.47
C GLY A 168 -12.22 13.01 19.79
N ARG A 169 -12.77 11.79 19.68
CA ARG A 169 -14.16 11.45 20.02
C ARG A 169 -14.16 10.22 20.93
N ASP A 170 -14.68 9.09 20.46
CA ASP A 170 -14.90 7.91 21.29
C ASP A 170 -13.83 6.83 21.05
N LEU A 171 -13.37 6.22 22.14
CA LEU A 171 -12.57 4.99 22.12
C LEU A 171 -13.42 3.83 22.65
N CYS A 172 -13.76 2.88 21.79
CA CYS A 172 -14.46 1.66 22.18
C CYS A 172 -13.53 0.44 22.05
N ILE A 173 -13.39 -0.33 23.13
CA ILE A 173 -12.59 -1.56 23.18
C ILE A 173 -13.51 -2.70 23.59
N LYS A 174 -13.66 -3.70 22.73
CA LYS A 174 -14.42 -4.92 22.99
C LYS A 174 -13.51 -6.13 22.85
N THR A 175 -13.37 -6.90 23.93
CA THR A 175 -12.68 -8.21 23.93
C THR A 175 -13.70 -9.33 23.95
N GLY A 176 -13.42 -10.43 23.24
CA GLY A 176 -14.27 -11.64 23.27
C GLY A 176 -14.06 -12.48 24.53
N THR A 177 -12.89 -12.37 25.15
CA THR A 177 -12.48 -13.05 26.38
C THR A 177 -11.90 -12.01 27.35
N ASP A 178 -10.66 -12.18 27.79
CA ASP A 178 -10.07 -11.39 28.85
C ASP A 178 -9.38 -10.12 28.33
N SER A 179 -9.33 -9.11 29.18
CA SER A 179 -8.46 -7.94 29.02
C SER A 179 -7.56 -7.85 30.26
N ASN A 180 -6.25 -7.93 30.04
CA ASN A 180 -5.24 -7.96 31.11
C ASN A 180 -4.36 -6.71 31.01
N ILE A 181 -4.23 -5.97 32.11
CA ILE A 181 -3.37 -4.78 32.20
C ILE A 181 -2.38 -4.97 33.35
N LYS A 182 -1.08 -4.92 33.04
CA LYS A 182 0.00 -4.96 34.02
C LYS A 182 0.90 -3.76 33.85
N SER A 183 0.84 -2.84 34.81
CA SER A 183 1.68 -1.64 34.85
C SER A 183 2.82 -1.83 35.84
N GLY A 184 4.06 -1.56 35.42
CA GLY A 184 5.22 -1.58 36.33
C GLY A 184 5.31 -0.34 37.22
N GLY A 185 4.68 0.76 36.81
CA GLY A 185 4.54 2.01 37.58
C GLY A 185 3.08 2.28 37.96
N ALA A 186 2.76 3.57 38.16
CA ALA A 186 1.41 4.01 38.50
C ALA A 186 0.41 3.78 37.34
N HIS A 187 -0.84 3.50 37.68
CA HIS A 187 -1.97 3.49 36.75
C HIS A 187 -2.98 4.52 37.25
N ASN A 188 -3.10 5.64 36.52
CA ASN A 188 -3.99 6.74 36.85
C ASN A 188 -5.18 6.74 35.88
N HIS A 189 -6.38 7.03 36.41
CA HIS A 189 -7.60 7.13 35.62
C HIS A 189 -8.35 8.39 36.04
N GLU A 190 -8.61 9.27 35.08
CA GLU A 190 -9.44 10.46 35.25
C GLU A 190 -10.61 10.42 34.25
N THR A 191 -11.81 10.74 34.73
CA THR A 191 -13.02 10.82 33.92
C THR A 191 -13.72 12.15 34.18
N GLY A 192 -14.05 12.90 33.12
CA GLY A 192 -14.77 14.17 33.26
C GLY A 192 -16.25 14.02 33.65
N MET A 193 -16.82 12.82 33.43
CA MET A 193 -18.20 12.47 33.77
C MET A 193 -18.22 11.22 34.66
N ASN A 194 -19.03 10.20 34.34
CA ASN A 194 -19.18 9.02 35.18
C ASN A 194 -18.08 7.98 34.91
N TYR A 195 -17.50 7.42 35.99
CA TYR A 195 -16.78 6.16 35.94
C TYR A 195 -17.71 5.02 36.37
N SER A 196 -18.08 4.15 35.43
CA SER A 196 -19.01 3.02 35.67
C SER A 196 -18.30 1.68 35.60
N VAL A 197 -18.45 0.86 36.65
CA VAL A 197 -17.95 -0.52 36.68
C VAL A 197 -19.10 -1.48 36.95
N LYS A 198 -19.30 -2.45 36.05
CA LYS A 198 -20.29 -3.52 36.19
C LYS A 198 -19.59 -4.86 35.95
N SER A 199 -19.57 -5.72 36.97
CA SER A 199 -19.10 -7.10 36.85
C SER A 199 -20.30 -8.05 36.83
N GLY A 200 -20.22 -9.11 36.02
CA GLY A 200 -21.22 -10.19 36.03
C GLY A 200 -21.06 -11.14 37.21
N MET A 201 -19.87 -11.16 37.82
CA MET A 201 -19.50 -11.98 38.97
C MET A 201 -18.92 -11.05 40.04
N ASP A 202 -17.65 -11.24 40.41
CA ASP A 202 -17.02 -10.54 41.51
C ASP A 202 -16.27 -9.27 41.08
N ILE A 203 -16.05 -8.40 42.06
CA ILE A 203 -15.04 -7.33 41.99
C ILE A 203 -14.11 -7.53 43.20
N HIS A 204 -12.84 -7.78 42.93
CA HIS A 204 -11.81 -7.87 43.96
C HIS A 204 -10.89 -6.65 43.89
N GLN A 205 -10.76 -5.95 45.02
CA GLN A 205 -9.85 -4.81 45.16
C GLN A 205 -8.90 -5.07 46.34
N LYS A 206 -7.60 -5.03 46.06
CA LYS A 206 -6.55 -5.22 47.06
C LYS A 206 -5.48 -4.17 46.85
N ALA A 207 -5.13 -3.44 47.90
CA ALA A 207 -4.03 -2.50 47.92
C ALA A 207 -2.99 -2.92 48.96
N GLY A 208 -1.71 -2.61 48.70
CA GLY A 208 -0.62 -2.90 49.64
C GLY A 208 -0.58 -1.95 50.84
N MET A 209 -1.10 -0.72 50.68
CA MET A 209 -1.04 0.33 51.71
C MET A 209 -2.45 0.78 52.14
N ASN A 210 -3.21 1.39 51.23
CA ASN A 210 -4.52 1.95 51.53
C ASN A 210 -5.49 1.81 50.34
N ILE A 211 -6.78 1.68 50.66
CA ILE A 211 -7.89 1.94 49.74
C ILE A 211 -8.63 3.16 50.28
N GLY A 212 -8.62 4.25 49.53
CA GLY A 212 -9.36 5.48 49.86
C GLY A 212 -10.60 5.62 48.97
N MET A 213 -11.70 6.10 49.54
CA MET A 213 -12.92 6.44 48.81
C MET A 213 -13.49 7.73 49.38
N GLU A 214 -13.76 8.70 48.52
CA GLU A 214 -14.39 9.97 48.87
C GLU A 214 -15.51 10.25 47.87
N GLY A 215 -16.68 10.65 48.36
CA GLY A 215 -17.82 11.05 47.54
C GLY A 215 -18.28 12.44 47.96
N GLY A 216 -18.40 13.36 47.01
CA GLY A 216 -18.82 14.74 47.30
C GLY A 216 -20.24 14.86 47.87
N MET A 217 -21.12 13.89 47.58
CA MET A 217 -22.48 13.84 48.13
C MET A 217 -22.70 12.66 49.07
N ALA A 218 -22.35 11.45 48.63
CA ALA A 218 -22.54 10.24 49.42
C ALA A 218 -21.64 9.10 48.91
N ILE A 219 -21.33 8.18 49.82
CA ILE A 219 -20.88 6.82 49.49
C ILE A 219 -21.99 5.87 49.94
N HIS A 220 -22.57 5.11 49.01
CA HIS A 220 -23.65 4.18 49.31
C HIS A 220 -23.13 2.74 49.21
N ILE A 221 -23.11 2.04 50.35
CA ILE A 221 -22.70 0.63 50.44
C ILE A 221 -23.94 -0.21 50.72
N LYS A 222 -24.34 -1.04 49.74
CA LYS A 222 -25.47 -1.96 49.86
C LYS A 222 -25.02 -3.39 49.57
N GLY A 223 -25.13 -4.25 50.58
CA GLY A 223 -25.01 -5.70 50.41
C GLY A 223 -26.37 -6.32 50.08
N GLY A 224 -26.39 -7.29 49.16
CA GLY A 224 -27.61 -8.05 48.86
C GLY A 224 -28.03 -8.95 50.03
N MET A 225 -27.08 -9.73 50.55
CA MET A 225 -27.29 -10.64 51.70
C MET A 225 -26.64 -10.10 52.98
N ASN A 226 -25.41 -9.60 52.90
CA ASN A 226 -24.65 -9.12 54.04
C ASN A 226 -23.70 -7.98 53.65
N VAL A 227 -23.30 -7.20 54.66
CA VAL A 227 -22.15 -6.31 54.61
C VAL A 227 -21.29 -6.66 55.81
N VAL A 228 -20.05 -7.07 55.56
CA VAL A 228 -19.08 -7.44 56.58
C VAL A 228 -17.90 -6.48 56.49
N VAL A 229 -17.55 -5.82 57.60
CA VAL A 229 -16.43 -4.89 57.70
C VAL A 229 -15.55 -5.34 58.84
N GLU A 230 -14.30 -5.65 58.53
CA GLU A 230 -13.32 -6.17 59.49
C GLU A 230 -12.09 -5.28 59.51
N ALA A 231 -11.55 -5.08 60.71
CA ALA A 231 -10.29 -4.36 60.93
C ALA A 231 -9.44 -5.13 61.94
N GLY A 232 -8.14 -5.24 61.68
CA GLY A 232 -7.24 -6.01 62.54
C GLY A 232 -6.90 -5.33 63.87
N LEU A 233 -6.88 -4.00 63.90
CA LEU A 233 -6.54 -3.23 65.10
C LEU A 233 -7.72 -2.38 65.59
N GLN A 234 -8.29 -1.58 64.69
CA GLN A 234 -9.25 -0.54 65.05
C GLN A 234 -10.28 -0.37 63.93
N LEU A 235 -11.56 -0.32 64.27
CA LEU A 235 -12.64 0.11 63.38
C LEU A 235 -13.30 1.36 63.97
N SER A 236 -13.24 2.47 63.24
CA SER A 236 -13.78 3.76 63.68
C SER A 236 -14.81 4.29 62.67
N LEU A 237 -15.98 4.69 63.17
CA LEU A 237 -17.08 5.26 62.40
C LEU A 237 -17.40 6.63 63.01
N LYS A 238 -17.30 7.70 62.22
CA LYS A 238 -17.46 9.08 62.71
C LYS A 238 -18.46 9.87 61.89
N ALA A 239 -19.31 10.64 62.57
CA ALA A 239 -20.25 11.59 61.97
C ALA A 239 -20.25 12.89 62.80
N GLY A 240 -19.61 13.95 62.29
CA GLY A 240 -19.42 15.19 63.04
C GLY A 240 -18.67 14.95 64.36
N ALA A 241 -19.30 15.31 65.48
CA ALA A 241 -18.78 15.09 66.84
C ALA A 241 -19.10 13.69 67.41
N SER A 242 -19.99 12.92 66.77
CA SER A 242 -20.40 11.58 67.21
C SER A 242 -19.53 10.50 66.59
N PHE A 243 -19.30 9.39 67.30
CA PHE A 243 -18.53 8.26 66.79
C PHE A 243 -18.86 6.91 67.47
N ILE A 244 -18.49 5.84 66.78
CA ILE A 244 -18.35 4.48 67.30
C ILE A 244 -16.92 4.05 67.01
N ASP A 245 -16.21 3.56 68.02
CA ASP A 245 -14.82 3.17 67.92
C ASP A 245 -14.60 1.81 68.59
N ILE A 246 -14.13 0.84 67.82
CA ILE A 246 -13.94 -0.56 68.23
C ILE A 246 -12.44 -0.85 68.17
N GLY A 247 -11.85 -1.11 69.34
CA GLY A 247 -10.42 -1.37 69.48
C GLY A 247 -10.10 -2.40 70.55
N PRO A 248 -8.81 -2.63 70.85
CA PRO A 248 -8.39 -3.67 71.80
C PRO A 248 -8.89 -3.47 73.23
N ALA A 249 -9.22 -2.22 73.61
CA ALA A 249 -9.75 -1.88 74.92
C ALA A 249 -11.27 -2.08 75.06
N GLY A 250 -11.97 -2.38 73.96
CA GLY A 250 -13.43 -2.54 73.93
C GLY A 250 -14.12 -1.65 72.88
N VAL A 251 -15.42 -1.43 73.07
CA VAL A 251 -16.27 -0.61 72.19
C VAL A 251 -16.61 0.71 72.87
N SER A 252 -16.22 1.82 72.27
CA SER A 252 -16.57 3.18 72.70
C SER A 252 -17.67 3.77 71.82
N ILE A 253 -18.72 4.30 72.43
CA ILE A 253 -19.85 4.94 71.73
C ILE A 253 -20.06 6.33 72.32
N SER A 254 -19.95 7.37 71.49
CA SER A 254 -20.15 8.77 71.89
C SER A 254 -21.07 9.48 70.92
N GLY A 255 -22.10 10.15 71.44
CA GLY A 255 -23.08 10.90 70.66
C GLY A 255 -23.26 12.29 71.25
N ALA A 256 -23.17 13.33 70.41
CA ALA A 256 -23.41 14.71 70.81
C ALA A 256 -24.71 15.22 70.14
N PRO A 257 -25.73 15.67 70.92
CA PRO A 257 -25.75 15.81 72.37
C PRO A 257 -26.08 14.53 73.16
N LEU A 258 -26.62 13.48 72.54
CA LEU A 258 -27.06 12.24 73.20
C LEU A 258 -26.79 11.02 72.32
N VAL A 259 -26.62 9.85 72.94
CA VAL A 259 -26.69 8.54 72.28
C VAL A 259 -28.12 8.01 72.41
N MET A 260 -28.76 7.73 71.28
CA MET A 260 -30.13 7.22 71.24
C MET A 260 -30.12 5.70 71.02
N ILE A 261 -30.55 4.93 72.02
CA ILE A 261 -30.66 3.46 71.95
C ILE A 261 -32.15 3.10 72.02
N ASN A 262 -32.64 2.32 71.04
CA ASN A 262 -34.05 1.92 70.91
C ASN A 262 -35.05 3.11 70.92
N SER A 263 -34.61 4.32 70.57
CA SER A 263 -35.41 5.55 70.53
C SER A 263 -34.87 6.46 69.42
N GLY A 264 -35.75 7.26 68.79
CA GLY A 264 -35.40 8.28 67.80
C GLY A 264 -35.35 7.82 66.32
N GLY A 265 -35.58 8.78 65.41
CA GLY A 265 -35.17 8.79 63.99
C GLY A 265 -35.79 7.78 63.02
N ALA A 266 -35.56 8.02 61.72
CA ALA A 266 -35.74 7.05 60.62
C ALA A 266 -34.38 6.80 59.96
N ALA A 267 -34.21 5.64 59.31
CA ALA A 267 -32.96 5.32 58.61
C ALA A 267 -32.69 6.28 57.45
N GLY A 268 -31.42 6.61 57.21
CA GLY A 268 -31.01 7.35 56.02
C GLY A 268 -31.29 6.56 54.74
N ALA A 269 -31.65 7.24 53.66
CA ALA A 269 -31.84 6.63 52.34
C ALA A 269 -30.59 6.84 51.46
N GLY A 270 -30.12 5.78 50.81
CA GLY A 270 -29.05 5.84 49.81
C GLY A 270 -29.61 5.84 48.37
N GLY A 271 -28.96 6.54 47.45
CA GLY A 271 -29.42 6.74 46.06
C GLY A 271 -29.35 5.52 45.12
N GLY A 272 -29.01 4.33 45.64
CA GLY A 272 -28.73 3.14 44.81
C GLY A 272 -27.47 3.26 43.94
N CYS A 273 -27.26 2.31 43.04
CA CYS A 273 -26.26 2.38 41.97
C CYS A 273 -26.83 1.77 40.68
N SER A 274 -26.52 2.36 39.52
CA SER A 274 -26.95 1.86 38.20
C SER A 274 -25.86 2.16 37.17
N PRO A 275 -24.79 1.35 37.10
CA PRO A 275 -23.70 1.59 36.16
C PRO A 275 -24.17 1.39 34.72
N ALA A 276 -23.80 2.32 33.84
CA ALA A 276 -24.11 2.24 32.41
C ALA A 276 -23.28 1.14 31.73
N ALA A 277 -23.85 0.52 30.68
CA ALA A 277 -23.11 -0.40 29.83
C ALA A 277 -22.30 0.39 28.78
N PRO A 278 -21.10 -0.08 28.37
CA PRO A 278 -20.37 0.49 27.24
C PRO A 278 -21.17 0.38 25.94
N ALA A 279 -21.01 1.36 25.05
CA ALA A 279 -21.53 1.27 23.68
C ALA A 279 -20.75 0.21 22.88
N PRO A 280 -21.41 -0.51 21.94
CA PRO A 280 -20.70 -1.44 21.05
C PRO A 280 -19.77 -0.67 20.09
N PRO A 281 -18.67 -1.29 19.62
CA PRO A 281 -17.85 -0.70 18.57
C PRO A 281 -18.60 -0.70 17.24
N ASP A 282 -18.31 0.29 16.39
CA ASP A 282 -18.78 0.30 15.00
C ASP A 282 -18.10 -0.83 14.20
N PRO A 283 -18.81 -1.47 13.25
CA PRO A 283 -18.20 -2.44 12.37
C PRO A 283 -17.18 -1.73 11.44
N PRO A 284 -16.06 -2.37 11.09
CA PRO A 284 -15.16 -1.82 10.09
C PRO A 284 -15.89 -1.70 8.75
N ASP A 285 -15.58 -0.65 8.00
CA ASP A 285 -16.11 -0.54 6.64
C ASP A 285 -15.61 -1.72 5.80
N PRO A 286 -16.47 -2.30 4.93
CA PRO A 286 -15.99 -3.26 3.96
C PRO A 286 -14.89 -2.59 3.14
N PRO A 287 -13.82 -3.32 2.75
CA PRO A 287 -12.86 -2.79 1.79
C PRO A 287 -13.66 -2.26 0.61
N LYS A 288 -13.50 -0.98 0.25
CA LYS A 288 -14.01 -0.50 -1.03
C LYS A 288 -13.47 -1.50 -2.04
N GLU A 289 -14.36 -2.20 -2.75
CA GLU A 289 -13.93 -3.04 -3.85
C GLU A 289 -13.12 -2.11 -4.74
N ALA A 290 -11.79 -2.25 -4.71
CA ALA A 290 -11.00 -1.76 -5.82
C ALA A 290 -11.69 -2.39 -7.01
N LYS A 291 -12.18 -1.56 -7.94
CA LYS A 291 -12.50 -2.05 -9.27
C LYS A 291 -11.19 -2.67 -9.72
N LEU A 292 -11.02 -3.98 -9.49
CA LEU A 292 -9.98 -4.75 -10.11
C LEU A 292 -10.12 -4.34 -11.56
N PRO A 293 -9.13 -3.66 -12.18
CA PRO A 293 -9.15 -3.53 -13.61
C PRO A 293 -9.35 -4.97 -14.08
N ALA A 294 -10.46 -5.25 -14.77
CA ALA A 294 -11.04 -6.57 -14.91
C ALA A 294 -9.98 -7.56 -15.43
N GLU A 295 -9.24 -8.22 -14.53
CA GLU A 295 -7.87 -8.65 -14.81
C GLU A 295 -7.07 -7.52 -15.49
N ALA A 296 -6.16 -6.83 -14.80
CA ALA A 296 -5.15 -6.04 -15.50
C ALA A 296 -4.31 -7.03 -16.34
N LYS A 297 -4.81 -7.36 -17.54
CA LYS A 297 -4.06 -7.99 -18.60
C LYS A 297 -3.14 -6.88 -19.06
N ALA A 298 -2.03 -6.69 -18.32
CA ALA A 298 -0.85 -6.04 -18.88
C ALA A 298 -0.75 -6.56 -20.31
N GLY A 299 -0.75 -5.63 -21.28
CA GLY A 299 -1.16 -5.89 -22.66
C GLY A 299 -0.87 -7.32 -23.09
N LYS A 300 -1.90 -8.07 -23.52
CA LYS A 300 -1.69 -9.41 -24.08
C LYS A 300 -0.55 -9.27 -25.10
N SER A 301 0.49 -10.10 -24.99
CA SER A 301 1.45 -10.19 -26.08
C SER A 301 0.65 -10.60 -27.32
N ASP A 302 0.56 -9.75 -28.33
CA ASP A 302 -0.04 -10.13 -29.60
C ASP A 302 0.72 -11.37 -30.08
N GLU A 303 0.02 -12.49 -30.26
CA GLU A 303 0.59 -13.61 -31.00
C GLU A 303 0.90 -13.12 -32.41
N ALA A 304 2.10 -13.42 -32.89
CA ALA A 304 2.49 -13.07 -34.24
C ALA A 304 1.42 -13.59 -35.22
N PRO A 305 0.83 -12.74 -36.08
CA PRO A 305 -0.11 -13.23 -37.07
C PRO A 305 0.58 -14.27 -37.96
N ALA A 306 -0.10 -15.39 -38.22
CA ALA A 306 0.38 -16.38 -39.17
C ALA A 306 0.74 -15.68 -40.49
N GLY A 307 1.97 -15.88 -40.97
CA GLY A 307 2.52 -15.15 -42.12
C GLY A 307 1.53 -15.12 -43.28
N ARG A 308 1.29 -13.93 -43.85
CA ARG A 308 0.41 -13.78 -45.03
C ARG A 308 0.93 -14.70 -46.14
N GLN A 309 0.18 -15.75 -46.45
CA GLN A 309 0.34 -16.43 -47.73
C GLN A 309 -0.10 -15.46 -48.82
N HIS A 310 0.86 -14.99 -49.62
CA HIS A 310 0.55 -14.30 -50.86
C HIS A 310 -0.30 -15.22 -51.74
N LYS A 311 -1.59 -14.92 -51.91
CA LYS A 311 -2.34 -15.43 -53.06
C LYS A 311 -1.66 -14.86 -54.30
N LYS A 312 -0.98 -15.72 -55.07
CA LYS A 312 -0.52 -15.38 -56.42
C LYS A 312 -1.76 -15.06 -57.26
N GLU A 313 -1.98 -13.79 -57.58
CA GLU A 313 -2.80 -13.45 -58.75
C GLU A 313 -1.94 -13.68 -60.02
N PRO A 314 -2.51 -14.28 -61.08
CA PRO A 314 -1.76 -14.65 -62.27
C PRO A 314 -1.54 -13.44 -63.18
N GLY A 315 -0.56 -12.60 -62.84
CA GLY A 315 0.06 -11.66 -63.77
C GLY A 315 1.24 -12.33 -64.47
N LYS A 316 1.25 -12.34 -65.81
CA LYS A 316 2.36 -12.85 -66.63
C LYS A 316 3.61 -12.00 -66.39
N SER A 317 4.53 -12.50 -65.57
CA SER A 317 5.96 -12.18 -65.68
C SER A 317 6.73 -13.50 -65.67
N SER A 318 7.67 -13.63 -66.60
CA SER A 318 8.53 -14.80 -66.77
C SER A 318 9.20 -15.18 -65.45
N ALA A 319 8.88 -16.36 -64.95
CA ALA A 319 9.51 -16.96 -63.79
C ALA A 319 10.95 -17.39 -64.14
N GLY A 320 11.90 -16.47 -63.98
CA GLY A 320 13.22 -16.82 -63.47
C GLY A 320 13.15 -16.69 -61.96
N ALA A 321 13.31 -17.79 -61.23
CA ALA A 321 13.53 -17.71 -59.80
C ALA A 321 14.82 -16.90 -59.58
N LEU A 322 14.71 -15.71 -59.01
CA LEU A 322 15.84 -15.03 -58.39
C LEU A 322 16.20 -15.85 -57.13
N GLU A 323 16.88 -16.97 -57.35
CA GLU A 323 17.62 -17.69 -56.32
C GLU A 323 18.83 -16.83 -55.96
N ASN A 324 18.66 -15.91 -55.01
CA ASN A 324 19.79 -15.17 -54.48
C ASN A 324 20.67 -16.16 -53.67
N PRO A 325 21.90 -16.46 -54.10
CA PRO A 325 22.76 -17.45 -53.45
C PRO A 325 23.15 -17.04 -52.01
N GLN A 326 23.20 -15.73 -51.74
CA GLN A 326 23.48 -15.20 -50.40
C GLN A 326 22.31 -15.46 -49.45
N ALA A 327 21.06 -15.39 -49.94
CA ALA A 327 19.89 -15.73 -49.14
C ALA A 327 19.81 -17.24 -48.83
N GLN A 328 20.22 -18.11 -49.76
CA GLN A 328 20.35 -19.55 -49.51
C GLN A 328 21.46 -19.85 -48.50
N ALA A 329 22.65 -19.24 -48.67
CA ALA A 329 23.76 -19.37 -47.73
C ALA A 329 23.40 -18.90 -46.31
N MET A 330 22.68 -17.78 -46.18
CA MET A 330 22.16 -17.31 -44.88
C MET A 330 21.14 -18.29 -44.28
N THR A 331 20.28 -18.87 -45.12
CA THR A 331 19.26 -19.84 -44.68
C THR A 331 19.88 -21.14 -44.20
N GLU A 332 20.92 -21.64 -44.86
CA GLU A 332 21.66 -22.82 -44.44
C GLU A 332 22.50 -22.55 -43.19
N ALA A 333 23.19 -21.41 -43.11
CA ALA A 333 23.95 -21.01 -41.92
C ALA A 333 23.06 -20.91 -40.68
N ALA A 334 21.86 -20.32 -40.81
CA ALA A 334 20.89 -20.22 -39.71
C ALA A 334 20.32 -21.58 -39.28
N LYS A 335 20.19 -22.54 -40.21
CA LYS A 335 19.72 -23.90 -39.91
C LYS A 335 20.80 -24.78 -39.27
N ASN A 336 22.05 -24.56 -39.67
CA ASN A 336 23.15 -25.48 -39.38
C ASN A 336 24.11 -24.92 -38.30
N GLY A 337 23.95 -23.65 -37.89
CA GLY A 337 24.75 -23.00 -36.86
C GLY A 337 26.17 -22.64 -37.29
N THR A 338 26.48 -22.72 -38.59
CA THR A 338 27.82 -22.42 -39.13
C THR A 338 28.08 -20.91 -39.12
N PRO A 339 29.20 -20.42 -38.54
CA PRO A 339 29.56 -19.00 -38.59
C PRO A 339 29.75 -18.49 -40.03
N PHE A 340 29.48 -17.20 -40.26
CA PHE A 340 29.52 -16.55 -41.58
C PHE A 340 30.91 -16.43 -42.23
N CYS A 341 31.93 -16.98 -41.59
CA CYS A 341 33.31 -16.97 -42.06
C CYS A 341 34.13 -18.04 -41.32
N ASP A 342 34.48 -19.13 -42.01
CA ASP A 342 35.77 -19.78 -41.82
C ASP A 342 36.69 -19.29 -42.94
N THR A 343 37.94 -18.97 -42.58
CA THR A 343 39.01 -18.30 -43.37
C THR A 343 39.18 -18.73 -44.82
#